data_AF-A0A839JSI8-F1
#
_entry.id   AF-A0A839JSI8-F1
#
_cell.length_a   1.000
_cell.length_b   1.000
_cell.length_c   1.000
_cell.angle_alpha   90.00
_cell.angle_beta   90.00
_cell.angle_gamma   90.00
#
_symmetry.space_group_name_H-M   'P 1'
#
loop_
_entity.id
_entity.type
_entity.pdbx_description
1 polymer ?
#
loop_
_entity_poly.entity_id
_entity_poly.type
_entity_poly.pdbx_seq_one_letter_code
_entity_poly.pdbx_strand_id
1 'polypeptide(L)'
;MGFLHEELDKKLEHSGRQLDVALLRNMQPIGDVSAVIVPGGAGATNGIRLLGALTAIQEGKINTSEIILTTCDRPTTEAERKRAEAQGFKSDATEFELCLGAATSLLGDISWEESTLPTPYESNDLAKVHQGWARISTPHGMQIISLSVLSAPIDSNRTMPDGSKPRRANTQETFRAAFPLLDEDGKVAIVSHDTWIPYQELAGLDTFLLENNTDVVAFGPQKTDRLAGGSIQQPEQVIDEIVKVYTYYVNLLVKAETRIENQRRTQQYAETAIPDMTELRDAKMRIGYRDVPLTANGSLLHELRQEPLVDLASHGIAGQSYYSRRNATTGASIPGVDKPIYVRESVAKKLADINTFLASPEVTKFFGGAVEVYVEEGLRSTDMQSSLYHQLIPNSIRRHNPDLQEDDIHKRRDEIIAKPSTTDNPSPHATGGAIDIRLRAKPSPWTPDFVADSFIDMGHVDGDTGQRNNPDYFEQATPLADEDITAQRNRRFLYNLLTAYGFTVNPHEWWHFDYGNQLWAFVQNYQLGEKAMQALFGAVERP
;
A
#
# COMPACT_ATOMS: atom_id res chain seq x y z
N MET A 1 0.57 -6.45 -29.91
CA MET A 1 1.76 -6.96 -29.20
C MET A 1 2.94 -6.01 -29.35
N GLY A 2 3.74 -6.00 -30.42
CA GLY A 2 4.96 -5.17 -30.50
C GLY A 2 4.83 -3.70 -30.03
N PHE A 3 3.89 -2.95 -30.60
CA PHE A 3 3.59 -1.56 -30.19
C PHE A 3 3.15 -1.41 -28.71
N LEU A 4 2.55 -2.45 -28.14
CA LEU A 4 2.16 -2.46 -26.72
C LEU A 4 3.39 -2.65 -25.83
N HIS A 5 4.29 -3.61 -26.12
CA HIS A 5 5.54 -3.74 -25.36
C HIS A 5 6.29 -2.41 -25.29
N GLU A 6 6.45 -1.73 -26.42
CA GLU A 6 7.09 -0.40 -26.51
C GLU A 6 6.45 0.68 -25.61
N GLU A 7 5.15 0.59 -25.29
CA GLU A 7 4.47 1.51 -24.37
C GLU A 7 4.73 1.16 -22.89
N LEU A 8 4.84 -0.13 -22.56
CA LEU A 8 5.18 -0.59 -21.21
C LEU A 8 6.66 -0.32 -20.90
N ASP A 9 7.54 -0.60 -21.86
CA ASP A 9 8.99 -0.38 -21.76
C ASP A 9 9.28 1.09 -21.45
N LYS A 10 8.69 2.03 -22.20
CA LYS A 10 8.84 3.49 -21.96
C LYS A 10 8.36 3.93 -20.58
N LYS A 11 7.32 3.30 -20.02
CA LYS A 11 6.82 3.63 -18.67
C LYS A 11 7.77 3.07 -17.60
N LEU A 12 8.32 1.88 -17.80
CA LEU A 12 9.23 1.24 -16.84
C LEU A 12 10.67 1.77 -16.90
N GLU A 13 11.14 2.29 -18.04
CA GLU A 13 12.41 3.02 -18.16
C GLU A 13 12.47 4.22 -17.18
N HIS A 14 11.34 4.90 -16.94
CA HIS A 14 11.24 5.97 -15.94
C HIS A 14 11.35 5.47 -14.49
N SER A 15 11.22 4.16 -14.25
CA SER A 15 11.48 3.49 -12.96
C SER A 15 12.87 2.82 -12.88
N GLY A 16 13.71 3.00 -13.91
CA GLY A 16 15.07 2.46 -13.95
C GLY A 16 15.18 0.97 -14.31
N ARG A 17 14.13 0.37 -14.89
CA ARG A 17 14.03 -1.07 -15.16
C ARG A 17 13.71 -1.33 -16.63
N GLN A 18 14.61 -2.03 -17.31
CA GLN A 18 14.52 -2.31 -18.74
C GLN A 18 13.97 -3.72 -18.97
N LEU A 19 12.93 -3.84 -19.81
CA LEU A 19 12.35 -5.12 -20.20
C LEU A 19 13.04 -5.69 -21.45
N ASP A 20 13.53 -6.92 -21.36
CA ASP A 20 14.04 -7.70 -22.50
C ASP A 20 13.07 -8.86 -22.82
N VAL A 21 12.14 -8.62 -23.75
CA VAL A 21 11.17 -9.63 -24.22
C VAL A 21 11.57 -10.18 -25.60
N ALA A 22 12.01 -11.44 -25.69
CA ALA A 22 12.51 -12.04 -26.94
C ALA A 22 12.11 -13.51 -27.21
N LEU A 23 11.98 -13.85 -28.50
CA LEU A 23 11.56 -15.15 -29.08
C LEU A 23 12.46 -15.46 -30.31
N LEU A 24 12.51 -16.63 -30.97
CA LEU A 24 11.71 -17.87 -30.95
C LEU A 24 12.59 -19.04 -31.49
N ARG A 25 12.76 -20.15 -30.76
CA ARG A 25 13.59 -21.37 -31.11
C ARG A 25 15.10 -21.12 -31.35
N ASN A 26 15.47 -20.08 -32.09
CA ASN A 26 16.81 -19.47 -32.05
C ASN A 26 16.91 -18.52 -30.85
N MET A 27 16.69 -19.07 -29.65
CA MET A 27 16.78 -18.33 -28.39
C MET A 27 18.18 -17.69 -28.29
N GLN A 28 18.22 -16.36 -28.25
CA GLN A 28 19.42 -15.63 -27.83
C GLN A 28 19.72 -16.00 -26.37
N PRO A 29 21.00 -16.09 -25.96
CA PRO A 29 21.34 -16.29 -24.56
C PRO A 29 20.69 -15.19 -23.70
N ILE A 30 19.92 -15.61 -22.70
CA ILE A 30 19.36 -14.75 -21.65
C ILE A 30 20.46 -14.26 -20.71
N GLY A 31 21.52 -15.05 -20.55
CA GLY A 31 22.63 -14.74 -19.66
C GLY A 31 22.32 -15.10 -18.20
N ASP A 32 22.83 -14.28 -17.28
CA ASP A 32 22.76 -14.53 -15.83
C ASP A 32 21.36 -14.24 -15.29
N VAL A 33 20.82 -15.17 -14.48
CA VAL A 33 19.56 -15.00 -13.73
C VAL A 33 19.69 -15.59 -12.32
N SER A 34 19.00 -14.98 -11.36
CA SER A 34 18.92 -15.47 -9.98
C SER A 34 18.29 -16.86 -9.91
N ALA A 35 17.24 -17.13 -10.70
CA ALA A 35 16.61 -18.45 -10.82
C ALA A 35 15.82 -18.63 -12.12
N VAL A 36 15.58 -19.89 -12.52
CA VAL A 36 14.50 -20.25 -13.47
C VAL A 36 13.23 -20.59 -12.70
N ILE A 37 12.16 -19.83 -12.93
CA ILE A 37 10.82 -20.13 -12.42
C ILE A 37 10.13 -21.12 -13.36
N VAL A 38 9.65 -22.23 -12.81
CA VAL A 38 8.90 -23.28 -13.50
C VAL A 38 7.47 -23.29 -12.97
N PRO A 39 6.50 -22.62 -13.63
CA PRO A 39 5.13 -22.57 -13.17
C PRO A 39 4.47 -23.95 -13.26
N GLY A 40 3.72 -24.31 -12.22
CA GLY A 40 2.90 -25.52 -12.17
C GLY A 40 1.80 -25.56 -13.23
N GLY A 41 1.29 -26.76 -13.50
CA GLY A 41 0.23 -27.00 -14.45
C GLY A 41 -0.31 -28.43 -14.45
N ALA A 42 -1.19 -28.71 -15.41
CA ALA A 42 -1.95 -29.95 -15.47
C ALA A 42 -1.17 -31.10 -16.13
N GLY A 43 -1.16 -32.28 -15.49
CA GLY A 43 -0.57 -33.52 -16.03
C GLY A 43 0.91 -33.37 -16.37
N ALA A 44 1.31 -33.76 -17.59
CA ALA A 44 2.70 -33.73 -18.05
C ALA A 44 3.33 -32.31 -18.19
N THR A 45 2.56 -31.24 -18.01
CA THR A 45 3.02 -29.84 -18.12
C THR A 45 4.25 -29.57 -17.25
N ASN A 46 4.26 -30.08 -16.01
CA ASN A 46 5.34 -29.84 -15.04
C ASN A 46 6.67 -30.40 -15.55
N GLY A 47 6.67 -31.64 -16.04
CA GLY A 47 7.85 -32.29 -16.61
C GLY A 47 8.35 -31.64 -17.88
N ILE A 48 7.46 -31.20 -18.79
CA ILE A 48 7.90 -30.53 -20.02
C ILE A 48 8.50 -29.15 -19.73
N ARG A 49 7.92 -28.38 -18.79
CA ARG A 49 8.48 -27.08 -18.38
C ARG A 49 9.82 -27.24 -17.68
N LEU A 50 9.94 -28.18 -16.74
CA LEU A 50 11.23 -28.49 -16.08
C LEU A 50 12.29 -28.96 -17.08
N LEU A 51 11.96 -29.84 -18.02
CA LEU A 51 12.87 -30.24 -19.09
C LEU A 51 13.33 -29.05 -19.95
N GLY A 52 12.44 -28.08 -20.22
CA GLY A 52 12.77 -26.84 -20.92
C GLY A 52 13.76 -25.96 -20.14
N ALA A 53 13.57 -25.84 -18.83
CA ALA A 53 14.49 -25.13 -17.94
C ALA A 53 15.88 -25.78 -17.91
N LEU A 54 15.93 -27.10 -17.69
CA LEU A 54 17.16 -27.89 -17.71
C LEU A 54 17.89 -27.74 -19.05
N THR A 55 17.17 -27.89 -20.17
CA THR A 55 17.74 -27.75 -21.51
C THR A 55 18.37 -26.37 -21.72
N ALA A 56 17.72 -25.29 -21.29
CA ALA A 56 18.25 -23.93 -21.44
C ALA A 56 19.56 -23.69 -20.66
N ILE A 57 19.70 -24.29 -19.48
CA ILE A 57 20.94 -24.26 -18.67
C ILE A 57 22.01 -25.15 -19.32
N GLN A 58 21.65 -26.37 -19.73
CA GLN A 58 22.57 -27.33 -20.37
C GLN A 58 23.07 -26.89 -21.76
N GLU A 59 22.35 -26.00 -22.45
CA GLU A 59 22.78 -25.36 -23.70
C GLU A 59 23.56 -24.04 -23.46
N GLY A 60 23.75 -23.61 -22.20
CA GLY A 60 24.44 -22.37 -21.86
C GLY A 60 23.67 -21.10 -22.24
N LYS A 61 22.35 -21.19 -22.43
CA LYS A 61 21.48 -20.06 -22.79
C LYS A 61 21.00 -19.28 -21.57
N ILE A 62 20.92 -19.93 -20.42
CA ILE A 62 20.66 -19.33 -19.12
C ILE A 62 21.78 -19.77 -18.19
N ASN A 63 22.41 -18.84 -17.48
CA ASN A 63 23.39 -19.13 -16.43
C ASN A 63 22.74 -18.93 -15.06
N THR A 64 22.48 -20.04 -14.36
CA THR A 64 22.03 -20.08 -12.97
C THR A 64 22.24 -21.48 -12.38
N SER A 65 22.28 -21.60 -11.06
CA SER A 65 22.18 -22.89 -10.35
C SER A 65 20.78 -23.19 -9.84
N GLU A 66 19.84 -22.24 -9.89
CA GLU A 66 18.57 -22.35 -9.16
C GLU A 66 17.35 -22.55 -10.07
N ILE A 67 16.52 -23.52 -9.72
CA ILE A 67 15.23 -23.79 -10.36
C ILE A 67 14.14 -23.80 -9.29
N ILE A 68 13.14 -22.92 -9.41
CA ILE A 68 12.03 -22.81 -8.47
C ILE A 68 10.74 -23.27 -9.15
N LEU A 69 10.16 -24.36 -8.67
CA LEU A 69 8.90 -24.92 -9.18
C LEU A 69 7.72 -24.38 -8.37
N THR A 70 6.94 -23.47 -8.95
CA THR A 70 5.85 -22.75 -8.27
C THR A 70 4.50 -23.45 -8.50
N THR A 71 3.96 -24.11 -7.49
CA THR A 71 2.73 -24.95 -7.59
C THR A 71 1.86 -24.83 -6.33
N CYS A 72 0.84 -25.68 -6.17
CA CYS A 72 -0.09 -25.70 -5.02
C CYS A 72 -0.67 -27.10 -4.79
N ASP A 73 -1.24 -27.34 -3.60
CA ASP A 73 -1.86 -28.62 -3.18
C ASP A 73 -3.23 -28.89 -3.87
N ARG A 74 -3.39 -28.53 -5.14
CA ARG A 74 -4.61 -28.83 -5.90
C ARG A 74 -4.68 -30.33 -6.20
N PRO A 75 -5.81 -31.01 -5.89
CA PRO A 75 -6.04 -32.39 -6.30
C PRO A 75 -6.01 -32.59 -7.83
N THR A 76 -5.41 -33.70 -8.26
CA THR A 76 -5.33 -34.09 -9.67
C THR A 76 -6.55 -34.90 -10.09
N THR A 77 -6.98 -34.70 -11.34
CA THR A 77 -8.01 -35.52 -11.97
C THR A 77 -7.41 -36.79 -12.58
N GLU A 78 -8.23 -37.82 -12.72
CA GLU A 78 -7.84 -39.09 -13.35
C GLU A 78 -7.31 -38.91 -14.79
N ALA A 79 -7.86 -37.94 -15.52
CA ALA A 79 -7.39 -37.60 -16.87
C ALA A 79 -6.03 -36.88 -16.87
N GLU A 80 -5.65 -36.19 -15.79
CA GLU A 80 -4.32 -35.59 -15.66
C GLU A 80 -3.25 -36.63 -15.34
N ARG A 81 -3.54 -37.55 -14.39
CA ARG A 81 -2.64 -38.66 -14.03
C ARG A 81 -2.29 -39.54 -15.24
N LYS A 82 -3.31 -39.99 -15.98
CA LYS A 82 -3.11 -40.78 -17.22
C LYS A 82 -2.31 -40.05 -18.29
N ARG A 83 -2.41 -38.71 -18.39
CA ARG A 83 -1.59 -37.93 -19.33
C ARG A 83 -0.13 -37.78 -18.88
N ALA A 84 0.15 -37.78 -17.58
CA ALA A 84 1.50 -37.78 -17.04
C ALA A 84 2.17 -39.15 -17.28
N GLU A 85 1.50 -40.24 -16.92
CA GLU A 85 1.94 -41.62 -17.13
C GLU A 85 2.24 -41.91 -18.61
N ALA A 86 1.35 -41.52 -19.51
CA ALA A 86 1.52 -41.69 -20.96
C ALA A 86 2.72 -40.94 -21.56
N GLN A 87 3.34 -40.03 -20.80
CA GLN A 87 4.56 -39.30 -21.18
C GLN A 87 5.77 -39.69 -20.31
N GLY A 88 5.67 -40.77 -19.51
CA GLY A 88 6.78 -41.31 -18.71
C GLY A 88 6.99 -40.64 -17.36
N PHE A 89 6.08 -39.77 -16.91
CA PHE A 89 6.15 -39.12 -15.60
C PHE A 89 5.36 -39.90 -14.55
N LYS A 90 5.83 -39.86 -13.29
CA LYS A 90 5.05 -40.35 -12.14
C LYS A 90 3.72 -39.58 -12.04
N SER A 91 2.68 -40.25 -11.56
CA SER A 91 1.37 -39.63 -11.29
C SER A 91 1.04 -39.72 -9.80
N ASP A 92 0.45 -38.66 -9.26
CA ASP A 92 0.16 -38.52 -7.83
C ASP A 92 -1.11 -37.71 -7.56
N ALA A 93 -1.49 -37.60 -6.27
CA ALA A 93 -2.75 -37.02 -5.83
C ALA A 93 -2.85 -35.50 -6.03
N THR A 94 -1.74 -34.76 -6.01
CA THR A 94 -1.69 -33.29 -6.07
C THR A 94 -0.78 -32.73 -7.17
N GLU A 95 -1.03 -31.47 -7.59
CA GLU A 95 -0.16 -30.75 -8.54
C GLU A 95 1.26 -30.51 -7.97
N PHE A 96 1.40 -30.50 -6.64
CA PHE A 96 2.68 -30.45 -5.92
C PHE A 96 3.48 -31.75 -6.05
N GLU A 97 2.89 -32.90 -5.73
CA GLU A 97 3.53 -34.21 -5.88
C GLU A 97 3.88 -34.52 -7.34
N LEU A 98 3.05 -34.10 -8.31
CA LEU A 98 3.38 -34.20 -9.73
C LEU A 98 4.66 -33.41 -10.11
N CYS A 99 4.97 -32.28 -9.46
CA CYS A 99 6.23 -31.57 -9.68
C CYS A 99 7.43 -32.35 -9.12
N LEU A 100 7.31 -32.90 -7.90
CA LEU A 100 8.35 -33.76 -7.29
C LEU A 100 8.60 -34.99 -8.16
N GLY A 101 7.53 -35.68 -8.57
CA GLY A 101 7.58 -36.85 -9.44
C GLY A 101 8.22 -36.56 -10.80
N ALA A 102 7.91 -35.40 -11.40
CA ALA A 102 8.54 -34.94 -12.64
C ALA A 102 10.05 -34.66 -12.48
N ALA A 103 10.47 -34.04 -11.37
CA ALA A 103 11.87 -33.82 -11.05
C ALA A 103 12.62 -35.17 -10.90
N THR A 104 12.07 -36.11 -10.13
CA THR A 104 12.65 -37.46 -10.00
C THR A 104 12.74 -38.20 -11.34
N SER A 105 11.72 -38.09 -12.20
CA SER A 105 11.72 -38.72 -13.52
C SER A 105 12.80 -38.18 -14.47
N LEU A 106 13.20 -36.90 -14.32
CA LEU A 106 14.19 -36.26 -15.21
C LEU A 106 15.63 -36.30 -14.66
N LEU A 107 15.79 -36.27 -13.34
CA LEU A 107 17.09 -36.07 -12.67
C LEU A 107 17.54 -37.28 -11.84
N GLY A 108 16.71 -38.32 -11.73
CA GLY A 108 16.95 -39.46 -10.84
C GLY A 108 16.46 -39.21 -9.41
N ASP A 109 16.85 -40.08 -8.48
CA ASP A 109 16.42 -39.94 -7.08
C ASP A 109 17.06 -38.70 -6.42
N ILE A 110 16.20 -37.76 -6.03
CA ILE A 110 16.55 -36.54 -5.31
C ILE A 110 16.18 -36.72 -3.83
N SER A 111 17.10 -36.41 -2.94
CA SER A 111 16.80 -36.23 -1.50
C SER A 111 16.23 -34.83 -1.29
N TRP A 112 15.09 -34.75 -0.62
CA TRP A 112 14.39 -33.49 -0.35
C TRP A 112 14.53 -33.09 1.12
N GLU A 113 14.84 -31.83 1.36
CA GLU A 113 14.76 -31.17 2.66
C GLU A 113 13.44 -30.38 2.72
N GLU A 114 12.62 -30.67 3.73
CA GLU A 114 11.29 -30.08 3.89
C GLU A 114 11.35 -28.86 4.82
N SER A 115 10.75 -27.75 4.39
CA SER A 115 10.65 -26.52 5.18
C SER A 115 9.39 -25.71 4.82
N THR A 116 9.24 -24.54 5.44
CA THR A 116 8.12 -23.63 5.21
C THR A 116 8.61 -22.18 5.10
N LEU A 117 8.04 -21.42 4.17
CA LEU A 117 8.32 -19.99 4.00
C LEU A 117 7.06 -19.14 4.25
N PRO A 118 7.19 -17.92 4.77
CA PRO A 118 6.08 -16.97 4.84
C PRO A 118 5.61 -16.58 3.43
N THR A 119 4.31 -16.37 3.25
CA THR A 119 3.79 -15.76 2.02
C THR A 119 3.56 -14.25 2.20
N PRO A 120 3.73 -13.42 1.14
CA PRO A 120 3.64 -11.96 1.24
C PRO A 120 2.21 -11.41 1.11
N TYR A 121 1.18 -12.25 1.05
CA TYR A 121 -0.23 -11.85 1.01
C TYR A 121 -0.92 -12.11 2.36
N GLU A 122 -1.97 -11.34 2.68
CA GLU A 122 -2.53 -11.13 4.03
C GLU A 122 -3.18 -12.35 4.74
N SER A 123 -2.83 -13.60 4.37
CA SER A 123 -3.46 -14.80 4.92
C SER A 123 -2.74 -15.43 6.13
N ASN A 124 -1.51 -14.98 6.45
CA ASN A 124 -0.57 -15.62 7.40
C ASN A 124 -0.21 -17.09 7.06
N ASP A 125 -0.62 -17.61 5.91
CA ASP A 125 -0.34 -18.99 5.53
C ASP A 125 1.11 -19.16 5.07
N LEU A 126 1.68 -20.33 5.39
CA LEU A 126 3.05 -20.69 5.01
C LEU A 126 3.04 -21.54 3.73
N ALA A 127 3.91 -21.19 2.79
CA ALA A 127 4.20 -22.05 1.63
C ALA A 127 5.08 -23.23 2.06
N LYS A 128 4.73 -24.44 1.63
CA LYS A 128 5.58 -25.63 1.84
C LYS A 128 6.70 -25.63 0.82
N VAL A 129 7.90 -26.02 1.24
CA VAL A 129 9.08 -26.07 0.37
C VAL A 129 9.76 -27.41 0.51
N HIS A 130 10.01 -28.07 -0.63
CA HIS A 130 10.91 -29.21 -0.72
C HIS A 130 12.12 -28.76 -1.54
N GLN A 131 13.28 -28.64 -0.91
CA GLN A 131 14.53 -28.27 -1.58
C GLN A 131 15.40 -29.51 -1.79
N GLY A 132 16.02 -29.63 -2.96
CA GLY A 132 16.90 -30.76 -3.27
C GLY A 132 17.93 -30.39 -4.34
N TRP A 133 18.94 -31.23 -4.52
CA TRP A 133 20.05 -30.94 -5.43
C TRP A 133 20.23 -32.05 -6.47
N ALA A 134 20.55 -31.65 -7.70
CA ALA A 134 20.83 -32.56 -8.80
C ALA A 134 22.10 -32.18 -9.55
N ARG A 135 22.72 -33.15 -10.22
CA ARG A 135 23.91 -32.94 -11.07
C ARG A 135 23.51 -32.97 -12.53
N ILE A 136 23.87 -31.92 -13.28
CA ILE A 136 23.62 -31.81 -14.72
C ILE A 136 24.93 -31.59 -15.48
N SER A 137 24.95 -32.02 -16.75
CA SER A 137 26.08 -31.77 -17.66
C SER A 137 25.79 -30.54 -18.50
N THR A 138 26.71 -29.58 -18.51
CA THR A 138 26.65 -28.30 -19.25
C THR A 138 27.88 -28.13 -20.15
N PRO A 139 27.95 -27.10 -21.02
CA PRO A 139 29.11 -26.88 -21.89
C PRO A 139 30.39 -26.55 -21.11
N HIS A 140 30.24 -26.14 -19.84
CA HIS A 140 31.34 -25.78 -18.93
C HIS A 140 31.72 -26.93 -17.97
N GLY A 141 31.05 -28.08 -18.06
CA GLY A 141 31.32 -29.28 -17.25
C GLY A 141 30.11 -29.74 -16.43
N MET A 142 30.36 -30.49 -15.36
CA MET A 142 29.30 -30.90 -14.44
C MET A 142 28.96 -29.77 -13.48
N GLN A 143 27.70 -29.34 -13.49
CA GLN A 143 27.13 -28.36 -12.57
C GLN A 143 26.23 -29.06 -11.54
N ILE A 144 26.17 -28.51 -10.32
CA ILE A 144 25.12 -28.83 -9.34
C ILE A 144 24.06 -27.73 -9.44
N ILE A 145 22.80 -28.14 -9.57
CA ILE A 145 21.64 -27.26 -9.47
C ILE A 145 20.87 -27.55 -8.18
N SER A 146 20.25 -26.53 -7.61
CA SER A 146 19.23 -26.67 -6.56
C SER A 146 17.84 -26.53 -7.18
N LEU A 147 16.91 -27.32 -6.65
CA LEU A 147 15.51 -27.36 -7.03
C LEU A 147 14.66 -27.09 -5.79
N SER A 148 13.87 -26.02 -5.82
CA SER A 148 12.92 -25.69 -4.76
C SER A 148 11.49 -25.86 -5.27
N VAL A 149 10.80 -26.90 -4.83
CA VAL A 149 9.38 -27.14 -5.15
C VAL A 149 8.51 -26.50 -4.08
N LEU A 150 7.68 -25.55 -4.48
CA LEU A 150 6.85 -24.73 -3.60
C LEU A 150 5.38 -25.10 -3.72
N SER A 151 4.72 -25.44 -2.60
CA SER A 151 3.26 -25.49 -2.54
C SER A 151 2.74 -24.20 -1.91
N ALA A 152 2.21 -23.32 -2.76
CA ALA A 152 1.59 -22.08 -2.34
C ALA A 152 0.20 -22.34 -1.73
N PRO A 153 -0.13 -21.70 -0.60
CA PRO A 153 -1.48 -21.66 -0.07
C PRO A 153 -2.44 -20.89 -1.01
N ILE A 154 -3.71 -20.90 -0.65
CA ILE A 154 -4.74 -20.09 -1.32
C ILE A 154 -4.92 -18.84 -0.48
N ASP A 155 -4.93 -17.65 -1.09
CA ASP A 155 -5.29 -16.43 -0.36
C ASP A 155 -6.71 -16.56 0.20
N SER A 156 -6.80 -16.70 1.52
CA SER A 156 -8.06 -16.90 2.23
C SER A 156 -8.97 -15.67 2.18
N ASN A 157 -8.45 -14.48 1.87
CA ASN A 157 -9.22 -13.27 1.67
C ASN A 157 -9.81 -13.18 0.25
N ARG A 158 -9.14 -13.76 -0.75
CA ARG A 158 -9.57 -13.70 -2.15
C ARG A 158 -10.99 -14.26 -2.38
N THR A 159 -11.72 -13.61 -3.28
CA THR A 159 -13.04 -14.02 -3.76
C THR A 159 -13.05 -14.06 -5.29
N MET A 160 -13.85 -14.97 -5.85
CA MET A 160 -14.10 -15.07 -7.29
C MET A 160 -15.18 -14.04 -7.71
N PRO A 161 -15.31 -13.71 -9.01
CA PRO A 161 -16.31 -12.73 -9.49
C PRO A 161 -17.78 -13.09 -9.19
N ASP A 162 -18.07 -14.36 -8.89
CA ASP A 162 -19.38 -14.86 -8.46
C ASP A 162 -19.57 -14.87 -6.94
N GLY A 163 -18.61 -14.30 -6.19
CA GLY A 163 -18.58 -14.29 -4.72
C GLY A 163 -18.10 -15.59 -4.08
N SER A 164 -17.80 -16.63 -4.86
CA SER A 164 -17.33 -17.92 -4.31
C SER A 164 -15.87 -17.85 -3.84
N LYS A 165 -15.48 -18.77 -2.94
CA LYS A 165 -14.08 -18.92 -2.53
C LYS A 165 -13.28 -19.72 -3.58
N PRO A 166 -12.04 -19.33 -3.87
CA PRO A 166 -11.19 -20.05 -4.82
C PRO A 166 -10.89 -21.49 -4.38
N ARG A 167 -10.76 -22.39 -5.37
CA ARG A 167 -10.49 -23.83 -5.16
C ARG A 167 -9.03 -24.25 -5.41
N ARG A 168 -8.19 -23.31 -5.85
CA ARG A 168 -6.75 -23.47 -6.08
C ARG A 168 -6.07 -22.09 -6.03
N ALA A 169 -4.76 -22.10 -5.81
CA ALA A 169 -3.92 -20.95 -6.09
C ALA A 169 -3.92 -20.65 -7.60
N ASN A 170 -3.90 -19.36 -7.96
CA ASN A 170 -3.63 -18.83 -9.28
C ASN A 170 -2.13 -18.63 -9.49
N THR A 171 -1.72 -18.23 -10.70
CA THR A 171 -0.30 -18.07 -11.05
C THR A 171 0.39 -17.03 -10.17
N GLN A 172 -0.26 -15.91 -9.85
CA GLN A 172 0.28 -14.84 -9.01
C GLN A 172 0.52 -15.30 -7.56
N GLU A 173 -0.44 -16.01 -6.94
CA GLU A 173 -0.27 -16.63 -5.61
C GLU A 173 0.88 -17.64 -5.59
N THR A 174 1.04 -18.44 -6.66
CA THR A 174 2.19 -19.37 -6.78
C THR A 174 3.53 -18.67 -7.01
N PHE A 175 3.54 -17.51 -7.68
CA PHE A 175 4.74 -16.71 -7.91
C PHE A 175 5.18 -15.96 -6.64
N ARG A 176 4.23 -15.37 -5.90
CA ARG A 176 4.47 -14.72 -4.60
C ARG A 176 5.11 -15.65 -3.57
N ALA A 177 4.78 -16.95 -3.60
CA ALA A 177 5.40 -17.94 -2.72
C ALA A 177 6.93 -18.10 -2.94
N ALA A 178 7.46 -17.65 -4.08
CA ALA A 178 8.89 -17.68 -4.37
C ALA A 178 9.66 -16.45 -3.87
N PHE A 179 8.99 -15.36 -3.47
CA PHE A 179 9.67 -14.11 -3.06
C PHE A 179 10.75 -14.32 -1.98
N PRO A 180 10.55 -15.14 -0.92
CA PRO A 180 11.59 -15.34 0.10
C PRO A 180 12.81 -16.15 -0.38
N LEU A 181 12.83 -16.63 -1.63
CA LEU A 181 13.95 -17.32 -2.28
C LEU A 181 14.60 -16.49 -3.39
N LEU A 182 14.18 -15.24 -3.58
CA LEU A 182 14.63 -14.37 -4.65
C LEU A 182 15.23 -13.07 -4.08
N ASP A 183 16.34 -12.63 -4.66
CA ASP A 183 16.90 -11.32 -4.35
C ASP A 183 15.97 -10.19 -4.86
N GLU A 184 15.76 -9.16 -4.04
CA GLU A 184 15.32 -7.86 -4.57
C GLU A 184 16.33 -7.39 -5.63
N ASP A 185 15.84 -6.78 -6.71
CA ASP A 185 16.64 -6.27 -7.83
C ASP A 185 17.35 -7.35 -8.69
N GLY A 186 17.12 -8.64 -8.41
CA GLY A 186 17.54 -9.75 -9.26
C GLY A 186 16.79 -9.87 -10.59
N LYS A 187 17.15 -10.87 -11.41
CA LYS A 187 16.47 -11.21 -12.68
C LYS A 187 16.05 -12.68 -12.66
N VAL A 188 14.85 -13.01 -13.11
CA VAL A 188 14.34 -14.40 -13.21
C VAL A 188 13.88 -14.75 -14.62
N ALA A 189 14.08 -16.01 -15.00
CA ALA A 189 13.60 -16.55 -16.27
C ALA A 189 12.37 -17.46 -16.04
N ILE A 190 11.23 -17.15 -16.65
CA ILE A 190 10.00 -17.95 -16.50
C ILE A 190 9.85 -18.91 -17.69
N VAL A 191 9.93 -20.22 -17.44
CA VAL A 191 9.71 -21.22 -18.49
C VAL A 191 8.23 -21.47 -18.75
N SER A 192 7.83 -21.46 -20.02
CA SER A 192 6.51 -21.87 -20.48
C SER A 192 6.64 -22.81 -21.67
N HIS A 193 5.60 -23.62 -21.91
CA HIS A 193 5.58 -24.63 -22.97
C HIS A 193 4.29 -24.58 -23.81
N ASP A 194 3.45 -23.58 -23.55
CA ASP A 194 2.16 -23.38 -24.20
C ASP A 194 2.25 -22.24 -25.22
N THR A 195 1.21 -22.09 -26.05
CA THR A 195 1.00 -20.91 -26.93
C THR A 195 0.83 -19.59 -26.15
N TRP A 196 0.99 -19.63 -24.82
CA TRP A 196 0.59 -18.63 -23.84
C TRP A 196 1.81 -18.05 -23.09
N ILE A 197 2.98 -18.03 -23.71
CA ILE A 197 4.19 -17.36 -23.18
C ILE A 197 3.85 -15.92 -22.72
N PRO A 198 3.12 -15.09 -23.49
CA PRO A 198 2.77 -13.73 -23.04
C PRO A 198 1.92 -13.68 -21.75
N TYR A 199 1.12 -14.70 -21.44
CA TYR A 199 0.34 -14.70 -20.19
C TYR A 199 1.24 -14.98 -18.98
N GLN A 200 2.16 -15.94 -19.08
CA GLN A 200 3.12 -16.23 -18.02
C GLN A 200 4.10 -15.08 -17.81
N GLU A 201 4.48 -14.41 -18.89
CA GLU A 201 5.26 -13.17 -18.88
C GLU A 201 4.52 -12.05 -18.15
N LEU A 202 3.31 -11.70 -18.59
CA LEU A 202 2.52 -10.65 -17.96
C LEU A 202 2.16 -10.97 -16.49
N ALA A 203 1.97 -12.23 -16.13
CA ALA A 203 1.82 -12.66 -14.73
C ALA A 203 3.12 -12.51 -13.93
N GLY A 204 4.27 -12.76 -14.56
CA GLY A 204 5.58 -12.51 -13.98
C GLY A 204 5.82 -11.02 -13.76
N LEU A 205 5.53 -10.18 -14.75
CA LEU A 205 5.63 -8.72 -14.65
C LEU A 205 4.73 -8.16 -13.54
N ASP A 206 3.48 -8.64 -13.46
CA ASP A 206 2.54 -8.23 -12.41
C ASP A 206 3.04 -8.58 -10.99
N THR A 207 3.81 -9.67 -10.86
CA THR A 207 4.19 -10.25 -9.57
C THR A 207 5.65 -9.96 -9.22
N PHE A 208 6.61 -10.54 -9.95
CA PHE A 208 8.03 -10.38 -9.67
C PHE A 208 8.52 -8.95 -9.92
N LEU A 209 8.20 -8.34 -11.07
CA LEU A 209 8.71 -6.99 -11.38
C LEU A 209 8.03 -5.93 -10.53
N LEU A 210 6.69 -5.86 -10.56
CA LEU A 210 5.98 -4.80 -9.85
C LEU A 210 6.02 -5.01 -8.33
N GLU A 211 5.81 -6.22 -7.79
CA GLU A 211 5.70 -6.42 -6.33
C GLU A 211 7.04 -6.69 -5.63
N ASN A 212 7.95 -7.46 -6.25
CA ASN A 212 9.22 -7.86 -5.64
C ASN A 212 10.46 -7.14 -6.19
N ASN A 213 10.29 -6.19 -7.12
CA ASN A 213 11.41 -5.48 -7.75
C ASN A 213 12.38 -6.43 -8.49
N THR A 214 11.91 -7.55 -9.04
CA THR A 214 12.74 -8.56 -9.75
C THR A 214 12.45 -8.55 -11.26
N ASP A 215 13.46 -8.35 -12.10
CA ASP A 215 13.32 -8.36 -13.57
C ASP A 215 12.88 -9.75 -14.09
N VAL A 216 12.15 -9.77 -15.21
CA VAL A 216 11.48 -10.97 -15.74
C VAL A 216 11.71 -11.11 -17.23
N VAL A 217 12.16 -12.29 -17.64
CA VAL A 217 12.13 -12.73 -19.04
C VAL A 217 11.36 -14.05 -19.14
N ALA A 218 10.33 -14.12 -20.00
CA ALA A 218 9.64 -15.38 -20.25
C ALA A 218 10.21 -16.10 -21.46
N PHE A 219 10.29 -17.43 -21.42
CA PHE A 219 10.81 -18.23 -22.52
C PHE A 219 10.07 -19.53 -22.76
N GLY A 220 10.16 -20.04 -23.99
CA GLY A 220 9.55 -21.31 -24.35
C GLY A 220 9.44 -21.58 -25.84
N PRO A 221 9.08 -22.81 -26.24
CA PRO A 221 8.66 -23.09 -27.60
C PRO A 221 7.29 -22.46 -27.87
N GLN A 222 7.24 -21.37 -28.64
CA GLN A 222 5.98 -20.82 -29.12
C GLN A 222 5.28 -21.85 -30.03
N LYS A 223 4.21 -22.46 -29.52
CA LYS A 223 3.39 -23.44 -30.25
C LYS A 223 2.38 -22.74 -31.15
N THR A 224 2.88 -22.08 -32.20
CA THR A 224 2.09 -21.56 -33.34
C THR A 224 1.15 -22.62 -33.90
N ASP A 225 1.57 -23.88 -33.84
CA ASP A 225 0.91 -25.04 -34.40
C ASP A 225 -0.46 -25.31 -33.75
N ARG A 226 -0.72 -24.83 -32.52
CA ARG A 226 -2.07 -24.88 -31.91
C ARG A 226 -3.08 -23.90 -32.56
N LEU A 227 -2.61 -22.82 -33.19
CA LEU A 227 -3.45 -21.92 -33.97
C LEU A 227 -3.90 -22.58 -35.29
N ALA A 228 -3.09 -23.51 -35.82
CA ALA A 228 -3.38 -24.25 -37.06
C ALA A 228 -3.99 -25.66 -36.82
N GLY A 229 -3.80 -26.23 -35.64
CA GLY A 229 -4.05 -27.65 -35.33
C GLY A 229 -5.35 -27.95 -34.57
N GLY A 230 -6.45 -27.24 -34.88
CA GLY A 230 -7.81 -27.59 -34.40
C GLY A 230 -8.13 -27.30 -32.93
N SER A 231 -7.25 -26.61 -32.20
CA SER A 231 -7.57 -26.08 -30.85
C SER A 231 -8.50 -24.87 -30.92
N ILE A 232 -8.39 -24.11 -32.00
CA ILE A 232 -9.30 -23.04 -32.41
C ILE A 232 -10.18 -23.62 -33.51
N GLN A 233 -11.48 -23.68 -33.28
CA GLN A 233 -12.47 -24.19 -34.23
C GLN A 233 -13.31 -23.08 -34.84
N GLN A 234 -13.33 -21.88 -34.25
CA GLN A 234 -14.04 -20.71 -34.77
C GLN A 234 -13.22 -19.41 -34.59
N PRO A 235 -13.29 -18.44 -35.52
CA PRO A 235 -12.53 -17.18 -35.45
C PRO A 235 -12.72 -16.39 -34.16
N GLU A 236 -13.90 -16.47 -33.56
CA GLU A 236 -14.30 -15.83 -32.30
C GLU A 236 -13.36 -16.23 -31.15
N GLN A 237 -12.87 -17.47 -31.15
CA GLN A 237 -11.91 -17.94 -30.13
C GLN A 237 -10.55 -17.24 -30.27
N VAL A 238 -10.15 -16.81 -31.48
CA VAL A 238 -8.95 -15.97 -31.66
C VAL A 238 -9.18 -14.58 -31.06
N ILE A 239 -10.38 -14.03 -31.27
CA ILE A 239 -10.77 -12.70 -30.77
C ILE A 239 -10.81 -12.71 -29.24
N ASP A 240 -11.44 -13.71 -28.62
CA ASP A 240 -11.48 -13.88 -27.17
C ASP A 240 -10.08 -13.94 -26.55
N GLU A 241 -9.13 -14.63 -27.17
CA GLU A 241 -7.76 -14.69 -26.66
C GLU A 241 -6.98 -13.38 -26.85
N ILE A 242 -7.19 -12.66 -27.96
CA ILE A 242 -6.64 -11.31 -28.14
C ILE A 242 -7.20 -10.36 -27.07
N VAL A 243 -8.51 -10.41 -26.81
CA VAL A 243 -9.19 -9.57 -25.82
C VAL A 243 -8.67 -9.86 -24.41
N LYS A 244 -8.52 -11.14 -24.00
CA LYS A 244 -7.98 -11.50 -22.68
C LYS A 244 -6.56 -10.97 -22.48
N VAL A 245 -5.66 -11.16 -23.46
CA VAL A 245 -4.28 -10.66 -23.38
C VAL A 245 -4.24 -9.14 -23.35
N TYR A 246 -5.07 -8.47 -24.16
CA TYR A 246 -5.20 -7.00 -24.16
C TYR A 246 -5.70 -6.47 -22.82
N THR A 247 -6.77 -7.05 -22.24
CA THR A 247 -7.30 -6.66 -20.93
C THR A 247 -6.27 -6.85 -19.83
N TYR A 248 -5.53 -7.97 -19.83
CA TYR A 248 -4.47 -8.20 -18.84
C TYR A 248 -3.36 -7.14 -18.98
N TYR A 249 -2.93 -6.86 -20.20
CA TYR A 249 -1.90 -5.88 -20.50
C TYR A 249 -2.31 -4.45 -20.10
N VAL A 250 -3.55 -4.02 -20.38
CA VAL A 250 -4.08 -2.72 -19.93
C VAL A 250 -4.10 -2.63 -18.41
N ASN A 251 -4.52 -3.70 -17.71
CA ASN A 251 -4.47 -3.72 -16.24
C ASN A 251 -3.04 -3.61 -15.70
N LEU A 252 -2.06 -4.24 -16.36
CA LEU A 252 -0.64 -4.15 -16.00
C LEU A 252 -0.10 -2.73 -16.19
N LEU A 253 -0.45 -2.04 -17.28
CA LEU A 253 -0.09 -0.63 -17.49
C LEU A 253 -0.63 0.27 -16.38
N VAL A 254 -1.93 0.16 -16.06
CA VAL A 254 -2.56 0.98 -15.01
C VAL A 254 -1.90 0.73 -13.65
N LYS A 255 -1.58 -0.53 -13.33
CA LYS A 255 -0.81 -0.86 -12.12
C LYS A 255 0.58 -0.22 -12.14
N ALA A 256 1.34 -0.35 -13.23
CA ALA A 256 2.68 0.22 -13.35
C ALA A 256 2.67 1.75 -13.18
N GLU A 257 1.78 2.45 -13.89
CA GLU A 257 1.59 3.90 -13.75
C GLU A 257 1.22 4.29 -12.32
N THR A 258 0.32 3.54 -11.67
CA THR A 258 -0.09 3.79 -10.28
C THR A 258 1.10 3.69 -9.32
N ARG A 259 1.98 2.70 -9.49
CA ARG A 259 3.15 2.51 -8.61
C ARG A 259 4.22 3.58 -8.82
N ILE A 260 4.48 3.96 -10.08
CA ILE A 260 5.40 5.07 -10.41
C ILE A 260 4.89 6.38 -9.82
N GLU A 261 3.60 6.67 -9.96
CA GLU A 261 2.98 7.86 -9.38
C GLU A 261 2.95 7.81 -7.84
N ASN A 262 2.72 6.64 -7.24
CA ASN A 262 2.80 6.47 -5.78
C ASN A 262 4.22 6.69 -5.24
N GLN A 263 5.24 6.16 -5.91
CA GLN A 263 6.64 6.38 -5.58
C GLN A 263 6.99 7.87 -5.67
N ARG A 264 6.60 8.52 -6.78
CA ARG A 264 6.79 9.97 -7.00
C ARG A 264 6.09 10.80 -5.92
N ARG A 265 4.85 10.48 -5.54
CA ARG A 265 4.12 11.14 -4.45
C ARG A 265 4.75 10.91 -3.09
N THR A 266 5.17 9.68 -2.79
CA THR A 266 5.82 9.31 -1.52
C THR A 266 7.08 10.14 -1.31
N GLN A 267 7.93 10.22 -2.33
CA GLN A 267 9.12 11.07 -2.32
C GLN A 267 8.76 12.55 -2.23
N GLN A 268 7.85 13.04 -3.09
CA GLN A 268 7.42 14.43 -3.09
C GLN A 268 6.88 14.87 -1.71
N TYR A 269 6.07 14.05 -1.05
CA TYR A 269 5.50 14.38 0.25
C TYR A 269 6.56 14.39 1.36
N ALA A 270 7.56 13.50 1.31
CA ALA A 270 8.66 13.47 2.28
C ALA A 270 9.70 14.58 2.11
N GLU A 271 9.96 15.00 0.85
CA GLU A 271 11.02 15.96 0.52
C GLU A 271 10.55 17.41 0.46
N THR A 272 9.28 17.66 0.07
CA THR A 272 8.76 19.04 -0.04
C THR A 272 8.65 19.66 1.35
N ALA A 273 9.44 20.71 1.60
CA ALA A 273 9.44 21.42 2.86
C ALA A 273 8.08 22.07 3.15
N ILE A 274 7.68 22.07 4.42
CA ILE A 274 6.50 22.81 4.87
C ILE A 274 6.79 24.32 4.71
N PRO A 275 5.89 25.11 4.08
CA PRO A 275 6.10 26.55 3.94
C PRO A 275 6.26 27.26 5.29
N ASP A 276 6.99 28.38 5.31
CA ASP A 276 7.03 29.26 6.48
C ASP A 276 5.62 29.78 6.80
N MET A 277 5.11 29.45 7.98
CA MET A 277 3.77 29.82 8.43
C MET A 277 3.78 31.00 9.40
N THR A 278 4.89 31.72 9.56
CA THR A 278 5.03 32.80 10.55
C THR A 278 4.04 33.93 10.32
N GLU A 279 3.92 34.41 9.08
CA GLU A 279 2.94 35.46 8.75
C GLU A 279 1.49 34.95 8.84
N LEU A 280 1.25 33.66 8.53
CA LEU A 280 -0.06 33.01 8.65
C LEU A 280 -0.49 32.84 10.14
N ARG A 281 0.43 32.51 11.05
CA ARG A 281 0.21 32.52 12.51
C ARG A 281 -0.18 33.92 12.98
N ASP A 282 0.61 34.93 12.59
CA ASP A 282 0.36 36.32 12.95
C ASP A 282 -0.98 36.82 12.38
N ALA A 283 -1.36 36.40 11.17
CA ALA A 283 -2.65 36.70 10.58
C ALA A 283 -3.81 36.00 11.31
N LYS A 284 -3.67 34.71 11.67
CA LYS A 284 -4.65 33.97 12.48
C LYS A 284 -4.92 34.68 13.82
N MET A 285 -3.88 35.23 14.45
CA MET A 285 -4.01 35.91 15.75
C MET A 285 -4.48 37.37 15.64
N ARG A 286 -4.06 38.13 14.61
CA ARG A 286 -4.43 39.56 14.44
C ARG A 286 -5.75 39.78 13.72
N ILE A 287 -6.05 38.99 12.69
CA ILE A 287 -7.24 39.13 11.83
C ILE A 287 -8.32 38.16 12.29
N GLY A 288 -7.94 36.90 12.54
CA GLY A 288 -8.88 35.85 12.92
C GLY A 288 -9.64 35.24 11.73
N TYR A 289 -10.03 33.97 11.91
CA TYR A 289 -10.83 33.21 10.94
C TYR A 289 -12.34 33.29 11.19
N ARG A 290 -12.77 33.74 12.37
CA ARG A 290 -14.17 33.67 12.86
C ARG A 290 -15.19 34.47 12.04
N ASP A 291 -14.74 35.45 11.27
CA ASP A 291 -15.59 36.30 10.44
C ASP A 291 -15.59 35.88 8.97
N VAL A 292 -14.97 34.74 8.63
CA VAL A 292 -15.06 34.15 7.29
C VAL A 292 -16.50 33.67 7.05
N PRO A 293 -17.19 34.16 6.01
CA PRO A 293 -18.61 33.86 5.84
C PRO A 293 -18.85 32.39 5.52
N LEU A 294 -19.94 31.85 6.08
CA LEU A 294 -20.51 30.58 5.66
C LEU A 294 -21.11 30.69 4.26
N THR A 295 -21.09 29.59 3.51
CA THR A 295 -21.61 29.55 2.13
C THR A 295 -23.10 29.86 2.10
N ALA A 296 -23.48 30.75 1.19
CA ALA A 296 -24.84 31.29 1.10
C ALA A 296 -25.90 30.20 0.85
N ASN A 297 -27.07 30.38 1.47
CA ASN A 297 -28.24 29.52 1.26
C ASN A 297 -28.68 29.57 -0.20
N GLY A 298 -28.98 28.40 -0.78
CA GLY A 298 -29.38 28.26 -2.19
C GLY A 298 -28.23 28.29 -3.22
N SER A 299 -26.97 28.30 -2.78
CA SER A 299 -25.83 28.01 -3.65
C SER A 299 -25.73 26.51 -3.97
N LEU A 300 -25.01 26.15 -5.05
CA LEU A 300 -24.74 24.74 -5.41
C LEU A 300 -24.03 23.96 -4.29
N LEU A 301 -23.28 24.66 -3.44
CA LEU A 301 -22.53 24.09 -2.31
C LEU A 301 -23.33 24.09 -0.99
N HIS A 302 -24.57 24.61 -0.98
CA HIS A 302 -25.40 24.68 0.22
C HIS A 302 -25.73 23.30 0.81
N GLU A 303 -25.84 22.27 -0.05
CA GLU A 303 -26.10 20.90 0.38
C GLU A 303 -24.99 20.34 1.29
N LEU A 304 -23.73 20.75 1.07
CA LEU A 304 -22.59 20.38 1.93
C LEU A 304 -22.72 20.93 3.36
N ARG A 305 -23.48 22.02 3.58
CA ARG A 305 -23.75 22.52 4.94
C ARG A 305 -24.64 21.55 5.73
N GLN A 306 -25.47 20.78 5.02
CA GLN A 306 -26.35 19.74 5.56
C GLN A 306 -25.74 18.32 5.48
N GLU A 307 -24.45 18.21 5.11
CA GLU A 307 -23.74 16.94 5.02
C GLU A 307 -23.81 16.17 6.35
N PRO A 308 -24.21 14.88 6.36
CA PRO A 308 -24.36 14.12 7.58
C PRO A 308 -23.02 13.95 8.32
N LEU A 309 -23.15 13.79 9.63
CA LEU A 309 -22.08 13.24 10.45
C LEU A 309 -22.07 11.72 10.32
N VAL A 310 -20.88 11.15 10.20
CA VAL A 310 -20.64 9.71 10.15
C VAL A 310 -19.61 9.31 11.19
N ASP A 311 -19.72 8.09 11.71
CA ASP A 311 -18.68 7.47 12.52
C ASP A 311 -17.50 7.09 11.60
N LEU A 312 -16.29 7.52 11.95
CA LEU A 312 -15.07 7.16 11.23
C LEU A 312 -14.89 5.65 11.08
N ALA A 313 -15.29 4.87 12.09
CA ALA A 313 -15.15 3.42 12.08
C ALA A 313 -15.99 2.77 10.96
N SER A 314 -17.13 3.35 10.57
CA SER A 314 -17.95 2.82 9.45
C SER A 314 -17.33 3.01 8.07
N HIS A 315 -16.30 3.85 7.96
CA HIS A 315 -15.50 4.05 6.74
C HIS A 315 -14.12 3.36 6.82
N GLY A 316 -13.91 2.47 7.79
CA GLY A 316 -12.64 1.75 7.95
C GLY A 316 -11.47 2.64 8.41
N ILE A 317 -11.77 3.81 9.00
CA ILE A 317 -10.77 4.73 9.51
C ILE A 317 -10.53 4.47 11.00
N ALA A 318 -9.27 4.26 11.36
CA ALA A 318 -8.90 4.09 12.75
C ALA A 318 -8.98 5.43 13.51
N GLY A 319 -9.43 5.36 14.76
CA GLY A 319 -9.56 6.53 15.60
C GLY A 319 -10.34 6.25 16.87
N GLN A 320 -9.96 6.97 17.92
CA GLN A 320 -10.66 6.98 19.20
C GLN A 320 -10.43 8.34 19.84
N SER A 321 -11.47 8.98 20.37
CA SER A 321 -11.37 10.28 21.03
C SER A 321 -10.26 10.28 22.10
N TYR A 322 -9.34 11.23 22.00
CA TYR A 322 -8.19 11.42 22.89
C TYR A 322 -8.65 11.60 24.35
N TYR A 323 -9.79 12.26 24.54
CA TYR A 323 -10.39 12.51 25.84
C TYR A 323 -11.18 11.31 26.41
N SER A 324 -11.49 10.30 25.60
CA SER A 324 -12.07 9.01 26.06
C SER A 324 -11.05 8.09 26.74
N ARG A 325 -9.74 8.38 26.60
CA ARG A 325 -8.63 7.61 27.18
C ARG A 325 -7.77 8.48 28.11
N ARG A 326 -6.86 7.83 28.85
CA ARG A 326 -5.79 8.51 29.58
C ARG A 326 -4.83 9.17 28.58
N ASN A 327 -4.49 10.43 28.83
CA ASN A 327 -3.64 11.27 27.98
C ASN A 327 -2.88 12.32 28.84
N ALA A 328 -1.89 13.02 28.30
CA ALA A 328 -1.11 14.01 29.06
C ALA A 328 -1.93 15.25 29.48
N THR A 329 -2.84 15.72 28.62
CA THR A 329 -3.66 16.92 28.85
C THR A 329 -4.52 16.80 30.12
N THR A 330 -5.17 15.66 30.34
CA THR A 330 -6.10 15.44 31.46
C THR A 330 -5.63 14.43 32.51
N GLY A 331 -4.62 13.61 32.22
CA GLY A 331 -4.06 12.60 33.14
C GLY A 331 -4.91 11.35 33.37
N ALA A 332 -6.18 11.38 32.96
CA ALA A 332 -7.18 10.31 32.98
C ALA A 332 -8.21 10.54 31.85
N SER A 333 -9.06 9.56 31.54
CA SER A 333 -10.21 9.76 30.65
C SER A 333 -11.24 10.70 31.26
N ILE A 334 -11.92 11.48 30.43
CA ILE A 334 -12.99 12.39 30.87
C ILE A 334 -14.33 11.61 30.88
N PRO A 335 -15.05 11.56 32.01
CA PRO A 335 -16.35 10.90 32.09
C PRO A 335 -17.35 11.48 31.09
N GLY A 336 -18.08 10.61 30.39
CA GLY A 336 -19.07 11.00 29.38
C GLY A 336 -18.50 11.31 27.99
N VAL A 337 -17.19 11.07 27.76
CA VAL A 337 -16.61 11.09 26.40
C VAL A 337 -16.54 9.68 25.83
N ASP A 338 -17.36 9.42 24.82
CA ASP A 338 -17.35 8.16 24.09
C ASP A 338 -16.12 8.01 23.21
N LYS A 339 -15.77 6.75 22.92
CA LYS A 339 -14.69 6.40 21.99
C LYS A 339 -14.91 6.89 20.54
N PRO A 340 -16.11 6.69 19.92
CA PRO A 340 -16.28 6.92 18.49
C PRO A 340 -16.05 8.37 18.09
N ILE A 341 -15.51 8.56 16.89
CA ILE A 341 -15.23 9.88 16.33
C ILE A 341 -16.17 10.13 15.18
N TYR A 342 -16.95 11.20 15.31
CA TYR A 342 -17.84 11.67 14.25
C TYR A 342 -17.19 12.79 13.44
N VAL A 343 -17.31 12.74 12.12
CA VAL A 343 -16.87 13.80 11.19
C VAL A 343 -17.90 13.97 10.08
N ARG A 344 -17.79 15.02 9.26
CA ARG A 344 -18.56 15.13 8.01
C ARG A 344 -18.21 14.01 7.04
N GLU A 345 -19.18 13.50 6.29
CA GLU A 345 -19.00 12.36 5.39
C GLU A 345 -17.85 12.57 4.37
N SER A 346 -17.72 13.77 3.79
CA SER A 346 -16.62 14.15 2.89
C SER A 346 -15.24 14.09 3.53
N VAL A 347 -15.12 14.37 4.85
CA VAL A 347 -13.87 14.20 5.61
C VAL A 347 -13.55 12.71 5.73
N ALA A 348 -14.52 11.88 6.11
CA ALA A 348 -14.32 10.43 6.21
C ALA A 348 -13.94 9.79 4.86
N LYS A 349 -14.60 10.19 3.76
CA LYS A 349 -14.27 9.76 2.39
C LYS A 349 -12.83 10.12 1.99
N LYS A 350 -12.41 11.36 2.24
CA LYS A 350 -11.01 11.79 1.98
C LYS A 350 -10.00 10.98 2.80
N LEU A 351 -10.30 10.66 4.05
CA LEU A 351 -9.43 9.82 4.88
C LEU A 351 -9.36 8.37 4.36
N ALA A 352 -10.43 7.85 3.75
CA ALA A 352 -10.43 6.54 3.10
C ALA A 352 -9.61 6.52 1.80
N ASP A 353 -9.70 7.59 0.99
CA ASP A 353 -8.86 7.76 -0.20
C ASP A 353 -7.38 7.90 0.19
N ILE A 354 -7.08 8.59 1.29
CA ILE A 354 -5.73 8.67 1.87
C ILE A 354 -5.25 7.30 2.33
N ASN A 355 -6.05 6.53 3.07
CA ASN A 355 -5.68 5.18 3.51
C ASN A 355 -5.45 4.22 2.32
N THR A 356 -6.14 4.44 1.19
CA THR A 356 -5.90 3.68 -0.05
C THR A 356 -4.51 3.97 -0.63
N PHE A 357 -4.03 5.22 -0.57
CA PHE A 357 -2.65 5.58 -0.92
C PHE A 357 -1.63 5.04 0.11
N LEU A 358 -1.93 5.14 1.41
CA LEU A 358 -1.05 4.64 2.48
C LEU A 358 -0.87 3.11 2.47
N ALA A 359 -1.89 2.37 2.02
CA ALA A 359 -1.83 0.93 1.81
C ALA A 359 -0.99 0.52 0.58
N SER A 360 -0.42 1.47 -0.18
CA SER A 360 0.46 1.14 -1.29
C SER A 360 1.76 0.48 -0.81
N PRO A 361 2.34 -0.46 -1.59
CA PRO A 361 3.63 -1.06 -1.26
C PRO A 361 4.78 -0.04 -1.23
N GLU A 362 4.67 1.04 -2.00
CA GLU A 362 5.66 2.11 -2.05
C GLU A 362 5.74 2.86 -0.70
N VAL A 363 4.57 3.21 -0.12
CA VAL A 363 4.48 3.82 1.21
C VAL A 363 4.87 2.83 2.31
N THR A 364 4.46 1.56 2.16
CA THR A 364 4.85 0.47 3.08
C THR A 364 6.37 0.30 3.14
N LYS A 365 7.06 0.30 1.99
CA LYS A 365 8.54 0.23 1.93
C LYS A 365 9.19 1.48 2.51
N PHE A 366 8.62 2.67 2.29
CA PHE A 366 9.13 3.93 2.83
C PHE A 366 9.09 4.02 4.37
N PHE A 367 8.02 3.52 5.01
CA PHE A 367 7.90 3.47 6.47
C PHE A 367 8.47 2.19 7.11
N GLY A 368 8.89 1.20 6.31
CA GLY A 368 9.37 -0.10 6.80
C GLY A 368 8.25 -1.02 7.32
N GLY A 369 6.99 -0.73 6.99
CA GLY A 369 5.81 -1.44 7.46
C GLY A 369 4.52 -0.75 7.01
N ALA A 370 3.39 -1.47 7.09
CA ALA A 370 2.10 -0.91 6.71
C ALA A 370 1.69 0.21 7.67
N VAL A 371 1.19 1.33 7.13
CA VAL A 371 0.74 2.49 7.90
C VAL A 371 -0.68 2.90 7.53
N GLU A 372 -1.35 3.60 8.44
CA GLU A 372 -2.68 4.18 8.25
C GLU A 372 -2.80 5.53 8.96
N VAL A 373 -3.80 6.33 8.59
CA VAL A 373 -4.20 7.47 9.41
C VAL A 373 -4.91 7.00 10.68
N TYR A 374 -4.68 7.72 11.77
CA TYR A 374 -5.38 7.56 13.02
C TYR A 374 -5.87 8.93 13.50
N VAL A 375 -7.18 9.06 13.71
CA VAL A 375 -7.79 10.29 14.22
C VAL A 375 -7.87 10.23 15.74
N GLU A 376 -7.30 11.24 16.40
CA GLU A 376 -7.35 11.40 17.85
C GLU A 376 -8.59 12.20 18.29
N GLU A 377 -9.14 13.10 17.47
CA GLU A 377 -10.39 13.81 17.77
C GLU A 377 -11.06 14.34 16.48
N GLY A 378 -12.40 14.42 16.47
CA GLY A 378 -13.19 14.96 15.36
C GLY A 378 -14.25 15.94 15.88
N LEU A 379 -15.54 15.62 15.75
CA LEU A 379 -16.62 16.41 16.34
C LEU A 379 -16.55 16.42 17.87
N ARG A 380 -16.28 17.61 18.39
CA ARG A 380 -16.14 17.91 19.83
C ARG A 380 -17.34 18.73 20.31
N SER A 381 -17.92 18.35 21.45
CA SER A 381 -19.06 19.06 22.05
C SER A 381 -18.66 20.42 22.63
N THR A 382 -19.64 21.32 22.75
CA THR A 382 -19.47 22.67 23.33
C THR A 382 -18.98 22.60 24.77
N ASP A 383 -19.52 21.67 25.57
CA ASP A 383 -19.12 21.47 26.97
C ASP A 383 -17.68 20.99 27.08
N MET A 384 -17.23 20.12 26.17
CA MET A 384 -15.84 19.71 26.08
C MET A 384 -14.94 20.88 25.69
N GLN A 385 -15.29 21.61 24.63
CA GLN A 385 -14.53 22.78 24.17
C GLN A 385 -14.44 23.86 25.26
N SER A 386 -15.52 24.08 26.02
CA SER A 386 -15.57 24.97 27.19
C SER A 386 -14.66 24.49 28.32
N SER A 387 -14.73 23.20 28.68
CA SER A 387 -13.88 22.60 29.71
C SER A 387 -12.39 22.69 29.36
N LEU A 388 -12.05 22.42 28.10
CA LEU A 388 -10.69 22.54 27.60
C LEU A 388 -10.18 23.98 27.65
N TYR A 389 -10.96 24.93 27.12
CA TYR A 389 -10.58 26.33 27.03
C TYR A 389 -10.46 26.99 28.42
N HIS A 390 -11.43 26.78 29.31
CA HIS A 390 -11.46 27.47 30.60
C HIS A 390 -10.63 26.80 31.70
N GLN A 391 -10.38 25.48 31.62
CA GLN A 391 -9.78 24.73 32.73
C GLN A 391 -8.61 23.84 32.30
N LEU A 392 -8.83 22.87 31.42
CA LEU A 392 -7.87 21.78 31.21
C LEU A 392 -6.58 22.25 30.51
N ILE A 393 -6.69 23.07 29.46
CA ILE A 393 -5.52 23.60 28.75
C ILE A 393 -4.72 24.59 29.62
N PRO A 394 -5.31 25.61 30.28
CA PRO A 394 -4.60 26.45 31.25
C PRO A 394 -3.89 25.65 32.36
N ASN A 395 -4.54 24.60 32.89
CA ASN A 395 -3.93 23.73 33.89
C ASN A 395 -2.79 22.88 33.32
N SER A 396 -2.86 22.46 32.05
CA SER A 396 -1.75 21.77 31.39
C SER A 396 -0.55 22.69 31.17
N ILE A 397 -0.76 23.91 30.68
CA ILE A 397 0.30 24.91 30.51
C ILE A 397 0.99 25.18 31.86
N ARG A 398 0.23 25.44 32.92
CA ARG A 398 0.75 25.74 34.28
C ARG A 398 1.54 24.58 34.89
N ARG A 399 1.16 23.32 34.62
CA ARG A 399 1.90 22.13 35.09
C ARG A 399 3.29 22.02 34.45
N HIS A 400 3.41 22.33 33.17
CA HIS A 400 4.68 22.23 32.44
C HIS A 400 5.54 23.52 32.54
N ASN A 401 4.93 24.65 32.92
CA ASN A 401 5.58 25.95 32.99
C ASN A 401 5.17 26.67 34.30
N PRO A 402 5.67 26.24 35.47
CA PRO A 402 5.20 26.73 36.77
C PRO A 402 5.49 28.22 37.03
N ASP A 403 6.46 28.81 36.32
CA ASP A 403 6.88 30.20 36.48
C ASP A 403 6.13 31.18 35.55
N LEU A 404 5.31 30.70 34.61
CA LEU A 404 4.52 31.57 33.73
C LEU A 404 3.43 32.31 34.52
N GLN A 405 3.24 33.59 34.17
CA GLN A 405 2.17 34.40 34.73
C GLN A 405 0.82 34.06 34.06
N GLU A 406 -0.30 34.30 34.74
CA GLU A 406 -1.64 33.93 34.22
C GLU A 406 -1.97 34.61 32.88
N ASP A 407 -1.51 35.84 32.64
CA ASP A 407 -1.68 36.53 31.36
C ASP A 407 -0.94 35.80 30.21
N ASP A 408 0.26 35.28 30.47
CA ASP A 408 1.01 34.47 29.49
C ASP A 408 0.37 33.10 29.26
N ILE A 409 -0.18 32.47 30.31
CA ILE A 409 -0.97 31.24 30.21
C ILE A 409 -2.21 31.47 29.34
N HIS A 410 -2.91 32.60 29.53
CA HIS A 410 -4.07 32.97 28.73
C HIS A 410 -3.72 33.31 27.28
N LYS A 411 -2.60 34.01 27.05
CA LYS A 411 -2.08 34.26 25.71
C LYS A 411 -1.74 32.95 24.99
N ARG A 412 -1.00 32.04 25.65
CA ARG A 412 -0.60 30.77 25.06
C ARG A 412 -1.79 29.84 24.82
N ARG A 413 -2.80 29.84 25.71
CA ARG A 413 -4.09 29.17 25.47
C ARG A 413 -4.74 29.67 24.18
N ASP A 414 -4.84 30.99 23.97
CA ASP A 414 -5.55 31.56 22.81
C ASP A 414 -4.86 31.23 21.46
N GLU A 415 -3.57 30.86 21.47
CA GLU A 415 -2.83 30.36 20.30
C GLU A 415 -3.19 28.90 19.94
N ILE A 416 -3.36 28.03 20.95
CA ILE A 416 -3.49 26.57 20.82
C ILE A 416 -4.92 26.04 20.98
N ILE A 417 -5.88 26.83 21.47
CA ILE A 417 -7.28 26.37 21.55
C ILE A 417 -8.30 27.47 21.26
N ALA A 418 -9.25 27.13 20.39
CA ALA A 418 -10.34 28.03 20.02
C ALA A 418 -11.26 28.35 21.23
N LYS A 419 -11.66 29.62 21.34
CA LYS A 419 -12.80 30.05 22.17
C LYS A 419 -14.05 29.22 21.80
N PRO A 420 -14.80 28.69 22.79
CA PRO A 420 -16.04 27.96 22.54
C PRO A 420 -17.06 28.84 21.81
N SER A 421 -17.66 28.31 20.76
CA SER A 421 -18.81 28.91 20.07
C SER A 421 -19.53 27.84 19.24
N THR A 422 -20.86 27.95 19.13
CA THR A 422 -21.74 27.18 18.25
C THR A 422 -22.65 28.07 17.40
N THR A 423 -22.49 29.39 17.47
CA THR A 423 -23.24 30.35 16.64
C THR A 423 -22.59 30.50 15.26
N ASP A 424 -22.72 31.66 14.60
CA ASP A 424 -22.21 31.90 13.25
C ASP A 424 -20.66 31.81 13.11
N ASN A 425 -19.93 31.66 14.22
CA ASN A 425 -18.47 31.59 14.27
C ASN A 425 -17.92 30.41 15.11
N PRO A 426 -18.31 29.16 14.79
CA PRO A 426 -18.08 28.01 15.67
C PRO A 426 -16.60 27.68 15.85
N SER A 427 -16.26 27.04 16.97
CA SER A 427 -14.93 26.41 17.10
C SER A 427 -14.77 25.31 16.04
N PRO A 428 -13.59 25.14 15.38
CA PRO A 428 -13.47 24.28 14.20
C PRO A 428 -14.02 22.85 14.37
N HIS A 429 -13.71 22.17 15.48
CA HIS A 429 -14.24 20.83 15.78
C HIS A 429 -15.77 20.77 15.91
N ALA A 430 -16.43 21.84 16.35
CA ALA A 430 -17.90 21.87 16.48
C ALA A 430 -18.63 21.84 15.11
N THR A 431 -17.88 21.93 14.00
CA THR A 431 -18.42 21.79 12.64
C THR A 431 -18.40 20.35 12.11
N GLY A 432 -17.66 19.44 12.75
CA GLY A 432 -17.34 18.11 12.22
C GLY A 432 -16.33 18.12 11.05
N GLY A 433 -15.81 19.30 10.66
CA GLY A 433 -14.84 19.46 9.58
C GLY A 433 -13.37 19.54 10.02
N ALA A 434 -13.09 19.59 11.33
CA ALA A 434 -11.73 19.58 11.88
C ALA A 434 -11.39 18.21 12.48
N ILE A 435 -10.13 17.80 12.33
CA ILE A 435 -9.59 16.55 12.85
C ILE A 435 -8.22 16.79 13.52
N ASP A 436 -8.00 16.15 14.66
CA ASP A 436 -6.67 15.96 15.23
C ASP A 436 -6.18 14.58 14.76
N ILE A 437 -5.11 14.50 13.97
CA ILE A 437 -4.75 13.32 13.15
C ILE A 437 -3.24 13.02 13.16
N ARG A 438 -2.91 11.73 13.14
CA ARG A 438 -1.54 11.20 13.09
C ARG A 438 -1.44 10.04 12.09
N LEU A 439 -0.21 9.66 11.75
CA LEU A 439 0.07 8.35 11.15
C LEU A 439 0.41 7.33 12.24
N ARG A 440 0.01 6.07 12.03
CA ARG A 440 0.45 4.94 12.85
C ARG A 440 0.81 3.73 11.99
N ALA A 441 1.66 2.86 12.50
CA ALA A 441 1.80 1.50 12.01
C ALA A 441 0.46 0.76 12.17
N LYS A 442 0.01 0.09 11.10
CA LYS A 442 -1.25 -0.65 11.05
C LYS A 442 -1.12 -1.91 11.92
N PRO A 443 -1.89 -2.06 13.02
CA PRO A 443 -1.78 -3.20 13.91
C PRO A 443 -2.27 -4.49 13.24
N SER A 444 -1.70 -5.64 13.64
CA SER A 444 -2.15 -6.98 13.24
C SER A 444 -2.41 -7.83 14.49
N PRO A 445 -3.65 -8.30 14.73
CA PRO A 445 -4.87 -8.02 13.96
C PRO A 445 -5.27 -6.53 14.02
N TRP A 446 -5.97 -6.05 13.00
CA TRP A 446 -6.41 -4.66 12.92
C TRP A 446 -7.49 -4.34 13.96
N THR A 447 -7.43 -3.13 14.52
CA THR A 447 -8.42 -2.57 15.43
C THR A 447 -8.48 -1.05 15.26
N PRO A 448 -9.67 -0.40 15.24
CA PRO A 448 -9.76 1.06 15.13
C PRO A 448 -9.35 1.78 16.42
N ASP A 449 -9.34 1.08 17.57
CA ASP A 449 -9.01 1.62 18.89
C ASP A 449 -7.55 2.07 19.02
N PHE A 450 -7.25 2.82 20.10
CA PHE A 450 -5.90 3.20 20.49
C PHE A 450 -5.01 1.98 20.78
N VAL A 451 -3.82 1.97 20.18
CA VAL A 451 -2.74 1.02 20.48
C VAL A 451 -1.50 1.82 20.89
N ALA A 452 -0.97 1.57 22.08
CA ALA A 452 0.25 2.21 22.56
C ALA A 452 1.42 1.92 21.60
N ASP A 453 2.35 2.88 21.49
CA ASP A 453 3.59 2.78 20.71
C ASP A 453 3.40 2.47 19.20
N SER A 454 2.16 2.56 18.67
CA SER A 454 1.86 2.35 17.25
C SER A 454 2.13 3.58 16.37
N PHE A 455 2.22 4.78 16.95
CA PHE A 455 2.32 6.02 16.18
C PHE A 455 3.67 6.18 15.49
N ILE A 456 3.62 6.68 14.26
CA ILE A 456 4.81 7.18 13.57
C ILE A 456 5.31 8.41 14.32
N ASP A 457 6.62 8.49 14.54
CA ASP A 457 7.22 9.62 15.27
C ASP A 457 7.09 10.93 14.48
N MET A 458 6.70 11.97 15.18
CA MET A 458 6.47 13.33 14.68
C MET A 458 7.26 14.35 15.52
N GLY A 459 8.20 13.89 16.36
CA GLY A 459 9.04 14.72 17.23
C GLY A 459 8.25 15.49 18.28
N HIS A 460 7.08 14.98 18.68
CA HIS A 460 6.15 15.61 19.62
C HIS A 460 6.09 14.84 20.93
N VAL A 461 6.15 15.58 22.05
CA VAL A 461 5.95 15.04 23.39
C VAL A 461 4.49 15.30 23.80
N ASP A 462 3.75 14.26 24.17
CA ASP A 462 2.32 14.42 24.53
C ASP A 462 2.14 15.43 25.67
N GLY A 463 1.24 16.38 25.49
CA GLY A 463 1.02 17.49 26.42
C GLY A 463 2.00 18.67 26.31
N ASP A 464 3.00 18.62 25.42
CA ASP A 464 3.81 19.78 25.06
C ASP A 464 2.90 20.89 24.52
N THR A 465 3.10 22.11 25.03
CA THR A 465 2.44 23.33 24.56
C THR A 465 3.46 24.34 24.04
N GLY A 466 4.62 23.92 23.54
CA GLY A 466 5.69 24.78 23.01
C GLY A 466 5.57 25.10 21.52
N GLN A 467 6.50 25.90 20.99
CA GLN A 467 6.60 26.21 19.56
C GLN A 467 6.99 24.99 18.70
N ARG A 468 7.50 23.92 19.33
CA ARG A 468 7.79 22.63 18.70
C ARG A 468 6.55 21.95 18.10
N ASN A 469 5.35 22.41 18.45
CA ASN A 469 4.08 21.98 17.84
C ASN A 469 3.76 22.65 16.49
N ASN A 470 4.43 23.76 16.14
CA ASN A 470 4.22 24.41 14.84
C ASN A 470 4.56 23.44 13.69
N PRO A 471 3.77 23.40 12.59
CA PRO A 471 4.02 22.49 11.47
C PRO A 471 5.44 22.60 10.89
N ASP A 472 5.87 23.84 10.64
CA ASP A 472 7.16 24.24 10.05
C ASP A 472 8.33 24.31 11.06
N TYR A 473 8.15 23.87 12.31
CA TYR A 473 9.17 24.01 13.36
C TYR A 473 10.56 23.48 12.96
N PHE A 474 10.62 22.26 12.41
CA PHE A 474 11.89 21.65 12.01
C PHE A 474 12.48 22.30 10.74
N GLU A 475 11.66 22.91 9.88
CA GLU A 475 12.14 23.67 8.72
C GLU A 475 12.91 24.91 9.16
N GLN A 476 12.41 25.60 10.18
CA GLN A 476 13.03 26.78 10.77
C GLN A 476 14.23 26.43 11.67
N ALA A 477 14.13 25.32 12.42
CA ALA A 477 15.16 24.92 13.37
C ALA A 477 16.39 24.25 12.71
N THR A 478 16.23 23.65 11.52
CA THR A 478 17.25 22.84 10.82
C THR A 478 17.83 21.71 11.71
N PRO A 479 17.15 20.56 11.82
CA PRO A 479 17.50 19.54 12.80
C PRO A 479 18.86 18.88 12.53
N LEU A 480 19.57 18.58 13.61
CA LEU A 480 20.90 17.92 13.59
C LEU A 480 20.88 16.51 14.21
N ALA A 481 19.83 16.15 14.94
CA ALA A 481 19.66 14.82 15.53
C ALA A 481 18.78 13.95 14.63
N ASP A 482 19.12 12.67 14.49
CA ASP A 482 18.44 11.72 13.59
C ASP A 482 16.93 11.60 13.90
N GLU A 483 16.56 11.70 15.18
CA GLU A 483 15.17 11.73 15.66
C GLU A 483 14.41 12.95 15.10
N ASP A 484 14.99 14.15 15.21
CA ASP A 484 14.38 15.39 14.71
C ASP A 484 14.37 15.47 13.17
N ILE A 485 15.37 14.88 12.49
CA ILE A 485 15.38 14.71 11.02
C ILE A 485 14.26 13.75 10.58
N THR A 486 14.07 12.64 11.30
CA THR A 486 12.99 11.69 11.07
C THR A 486 11.62 12.34 11.29
N ALA A 487 11.48 13.12 12.37
CA ALA A 487 10.28 13.90 12.66
C ALA A 487 9.98 14.95 11.58
N GLN A 488 10.98 15.66 11.07
CA GLN A 488 10.84 16.60 9.95
C GLN A 488 10.28 15.90 8.71
N ARG A 489 10.91 14.80 8.29
CA ARG A 489 10.46 13.97 7.14
C ARG A 489 9.02 13.49 7.30
N ASN A 490 8.66 13.01 8.50
CA ASN A 490 7.32 12.48 8.77
C ASN A 490 6.26 13.58 8.83
N ARG A 491 6.58 14.77 9.38
CA ARG A 491 5.69 15.95 9.34
C ARG A 491 5.49 16.48 7.93
N ARG A 492 6.56 16.60 7.12
CA ARG A 492 6.44 16.93 5.68
C ARG A 492 5.49 15.95 5.00
N PHE A 493 5.69 14.65 5.21
CA PHE A 493 4.85 13.63 4.61
C PHE A 493 3.38 13.80 4.99
N LEU A 494 3.06 13.92 6.28
CA LEU A 494 1.68 14.12 6.76
C LEU A 494 1.05 15.43 6.23
N TYR A 495 1.79 16.55 6.28
CA TYR A 495 1.33 17.85 5.80
C TYR A 495 1.02 17.81 4.30
N ASN A 496 1.99 17.40 3.47
CA ASN A 496 1.83 17.38 2.02
C ASN A 496 0.75 16.38 1.58
N LEU A 497 0.65 15.24 2.25
CA LEU A 497 -0.41 14.25 2.03
C LEU A 497 -1.79 14.87 2.29
N LEU A 498 -2.06 15.38 3.49
CA LEU A 498 -3.38 15.93 3.82
C LEU A 498 -3.72 17.16 2.96
N THR A 499 -2.74 18.03 2.68
CA THR A 499 -2.94 19.18 1.78
C THR A 499 -3.26 18.76 0.34
N ALA A 500 -2.66 17.68 -0.18
CA ALA A 500 -3.00 17.15 -1.50
C ALA A 500 -4.46 16.65 -1.62
N TYR A 501 -5.07 16.25 -0.51
CA TYR A 501 -6.50 15.88 -0.44
C TYR A 501 -7.42 17.06 -0.05
N GLY A 502 -6.87 18.28 0.03
CA GLY A 502 -7.61 19.54 0.19
C GLY A 502 -7.83 20.01 1.64
N PHE A 503 -7.21 19.35 2.62
CA PHE A 503 -7.15 19.84 4.00
C PHE A 503 -6.17 21.01 4.13
N THR A 504 -6.32 21.79 5.19
CA THR A 504 -5.35 22.82 5.61
C THR A 504 -4.93 22.58 7.05
N VAL A 505 -3.65 22.73 7.37
CA VAL A 505 -3.16 22.61 8.75
C VAL A 505 -3.42 23.90 9.54
N ASN A 506 -3.68 23.79 10.84
CA ASN A 506 -3.63 24.93 11.76
C ASN A 506 -2.15 25.32 11.99
N PRO A 507 -1.76 26.59 11.77
CA PRO A 507 -0.36 27.00 11.70
C PRO A 507 0.40 26.97 13.05
N HIS A 508 -0.24 26.52 14.13
CA HIS A 508 0.37 26.29 15.45
C HIS A 508 0.43 24.82 15.89
N GLU A 509 -0.22 23.90 15.15
CA GLU A 509 -0.48 22.52 15.58
C GLU A 509 -0.35 21.55 14.39
N TRP A 510 0.79 20.85 14.30
CA TRP A 510 1.10 19.95 13.18
C TRP A 510 0.12 18.78 12.99
N TRP A 511 -0.65 18.42 14.02
CA TRP A 511 -1.66 17.35 13.97
C TRP A 511 -3.06 17.84 13.60
N HIS A 512 -3.33 19.15 13.63
CA HIS A 512 -4.69 19.67 13.50
C HIS A 512 -4.96 20.12 12.07
N PHE A 513 -5.91 19.46 11.42
CA PHE A 513 -6.29 19.74 10.03
C PHE A 513 -7.77 20.04 9.90
N ASP A 514 -8.06 21.04 9.07
CA ASP A 514 -9.38 21.53 8.77
C ASP A 514 -9.77 21.22 7.33
N TYR A 515 -11.04 20.89 7.11
CA TYR A 515 -11.71 20.90 5.82
C TYR A 515 -13.07 21.58 5.94
N GLY A 516 -13.42 22.42 4.98
CA GLY A 516 -14.74 23.04 4.83
C GLY A 516 -15.19 24.01 5.93
N ASN A 517 -14.47 24.16 7.06
CA ASN A 517 -14.84 25.12 8.11
C ASN A 517 -14.19 26.51 7.89
N GLN A 518 -14.40 27.43 8.84
CA GLN A 518 -13.88 28.80 8.75
C GLN A 518 -12.36 28.92 8.82
N LEU A 519 -11.68 28.07 9.60
CA LEU A 519 -10.21 28.06 9.65
C LEU A 519 -9.64 27.53 8.33
N TRP A 520 -10.25 26.50 7.75
CA TRP A 520 -9.93 26.03 6.39
C TRP A 520 -10.05 27.13 5.34
N ALA A 521 -11.21 27.78 5.27
CA ALA A 521 -11.44 28.85 4.30
C ALA A 521 -10.51 30.07 4.55
N PHE A 522 -10.14 30.36 5.81
CA PHE A 522 -9.14 31.38 6.13
C PHE A 522 -7.76 31.04 5.59
N VAL A 523 -7.26 29.82 5.84
CA VAL A 523 -5.92 29.39 5.37
C VAL A 523 -5.88 29.34 3.84
N GLN A 524 -6.92 28.82 3.18
CA GLN A 524 -7.01 28.83 1.71
C GLN A 524 -6.97 30.26 1.14
N ASN A 525 -7.80 31.17 1.67
CA ASN A 525 -7.81 32.57 1.24
C ASN A 525 -6.46 33.26 1.45
N TYR A 526 -5.76 32.94 2.53
CA TYR A 526 -4.43 33.44 2.81
C TYR A 526 -3.41 32.96 1.77
N GLN A 527 -3.40 31.66 1.46
CA GLN A 527 -2.50 31.04 0.48
C GLN A 527 -2.77 31.51 -0.95
N LEU A 528 -4.03 31.78 -1.30
CA LEU A 528 -4.43 32.32 -2.60
C LEU A 528 -4.19 33.83 -2.75
N GLY A 529 -4.04 34.56 -1.64
CA GLY A 529 -3.92 36.03 -1.64
C GLY A 529 -5.24 36.77 -1.91
N GLU A 530 -6.38 36.07 -1.96
CA GLU A 530 -7.70 36.62 -2.26
C GLU A 530 -8.82 35.98 -1.43
N LYS A 531 -9.96 36.67 -1.29
CA LYS A 531 -11.12 36.19 -0.52
C LYS A 531 -12.09 35.34 -1.38
N ALA A 532 -11.56 34.31 -2.04
CA ALA A 532 -12.33 33.44 -2.94
C ALA A 532 -13.15 32.36 -2.22
N MET A 533 -12.64 31.83 -1.10
CA MET A 533 -13.22 30.69 -0.37
C MET A 533 -14.17 31.13 0.75
N GLN A 534 -15.29 30.43 0.86
CA GLN A 534 -16.28 30.54 1.93
C GLN A 534 -16.30 29.24 2.74
N ALA A 535 -16.69 29.29 4.00
CA ALA A 535 -16.81 28.12 4.85
C ALA A 535 -18.08 27.31 4.50
N LEU A 536 -17.91 26.02 4.20
CA LEU A 536 -18.97 25.07 3.85
C LEU A 536 -19.77 24.64 5.10
N PHE A 537 -19.07 24.37 6.20
CA PHE A 537 -19.65 23.74 7.41
C PHE A 537 -19.90 24.76 8.53
N GLY A 538 -21.14 24.79 9.01
CA GLY A 538 -21.50 25.43 10.28
C GLY A 538 -21.43 24.45 11.46
N ALA A 539 -21.80 24.93 12.65
CA ALA A 539 -21.94 24.09 13.85
C ALA A 539 -22.92 22.93 13.63
N VAL A 540 -22.70 21.81 14.32
CA VAL A 540 -23.56 20.64 14.30
C VAL A 540 -23.46 19.90 15.64
N GLU A 541 -24.56 19.30 16.10
CA GLU A 541 -24.60 18.49 17.32
C GLU A 541 -24.34 17.01 16.98
N ARG A 542 -23.97 16.19 17.98
CA ARG A 542 -23.81 14.74 17.77
C ARG A 542 -25.18 14.09 17.45
N PRO A 543 -25.23 13.07 16.57
CA PRO A 543 -26.47 12.35 16.25
C PRO A 543 -27.09 11.59 17.44
#